data_AF-A0A9W4XIW1-F1
#
_entry.id   AF-A0A9W4XIW1-F1
#
_cell.length_a   1.000
_cell.length_b   1.000
_cell.length_c   1.000
_cell.angle_alpha   90.00
_cell.angle_beta   90.00
_cell.angle_gamma   90.00
#
_symmetry.space_group_name_H-M   'P 1'
#
loop_
_entity.id
_entity.type
_entity.pdbx_description
1 polymer ?
#
loop_
_entity_poly.entity_id
_entity_poly.type
_entity_poly.pdbx_seq_one_letter_code
_entity_poly.pdbx_strand_id
1 'polypeptide(L)'
;MKKLLLASVLTLALPAVAYGTTSKTLPNTTIQQAKKEMKDAFCQDGRQGVIKLVSNCYLESNNKDKCMLEDSVLIVFDKQMDDMFKAQSGQGVNPDGFLSDTAVETRARIYFNPRFGSVKNAMKYFSKAGNDIINTMRECEKN
;
A
#
# COMPACT_ATOMS: atom_id res chain seq x y z
N MET A 1 58.96 -17.74 -40.22
CA MET A 1 57.99 -16.81 -39.57
C MET A 1 56.78 -17.60 -39.10
N LYS A 2 56.35 -17.37 -37.84
CA LYS A 2 55.12 -17.89 -37.19
C LYS A 2 55.18 -19.40 -36.87
N LYS A 3 54.86 -19.87 -35.67
CA LYS A 3 53.57 -19.71 -34.97
C LYS A 3 53.76 -19.69 -33.45
N LEU A 4 53.46 -18.55 -32.81
CA LEU A 4 52.92 -18.54 -31.46
C LEU A 4 51.42 -18.82 -31.59
N LEU A 5 50.89 -19.77 -30.84
CA LEU A 5 49.46 -19.81 -30.55
C LEU A 5 49.27 -19.83 -29.04
N LEU A 6 48.50 -18.84 -28.62
CA LEU A 6 48.28 -18.40 -27.25
C LEU A 6 47.47 -19.41 -26.45
N ALA A 7 47.81 -19.48 -25.16
CA ALA A 7 46.96 -20.03 -24.12
C ALA A 7 45.82 -19.06 -23.76
N SER A 8 44.77 -19.64 -23.17
CA SER A 8 43.69 -19.02 -22.39
C SER A 8 42.67 -18.20 -23.21
N VAL A 9 41.37 -18.20 -22.90
CA VAL A 9 40.73 -18.17 -21.58
C VAL A 9 39.41 -18.95 -21.64
N LEU A 10 39.23 -19.87 -20.69
CA LEU A 10 37.94 -20.49 -20.41
C LEU A 10 37.08 -19.45 -19.66
N THR A 11 36.19 -18.77 -20.35
CA THR A 11 35.19 -17.90 -19.73
C THR A 11 34.09 -18.75 -19.11
N LEU A 12 34.13 -18.91 -17.79
CA LEU A 12 33.00 -19.39 -16.99
C LEU A 12 31.87 -18.36 -17.11
N ALA A 13 30.98 -18.56 -18.08
CA ALA A 13 29.71 -17.84 -18.15
C ALA A 13 28.84 -18.32 -16.99
N LEU A 14 28.85 -17.58 -15.88
CA LEU A 14 27.84 -17.73 -14.83
C LEU A 14 26.47 -17.41 -15.46
N PRO A 15 25.43 -18.24 -15.26
CA PRO A 15 24.09 -17.88 -15.65
C PRO A 15 23.70 -16.66 -14.82
N ALA A 16 23.59 -15.51 -15.48
CA ALA A 16 22.94 -14.35 -14.92
C ALA A 16 21.50 -14.77 -14.60
N VAL A 17 21.24 -15.05 -13.31
CA VAL A 17 19.88 -15.22 -12.81
C VAL A 17 19.24 -13.84 -12.92
N ALA A 18 18.65 -13.57 -14.09
CA ALA A 18 17.83 -12.41 -14.31
C ALA A 18 16.59 -12.59 -13.43
N TYR A 19 16.64 -12.07 -12.20
CA TYR A 19 15.46 -11.79 -11.41
C TYR A 19 14.71 -10.67 -12.13
N GLY A 20 13.94 -11.04 -13.16
CA GLY A 20 12.96 -10.17 -13.77
C GLY A 20 11.90 -9.86 -12.72
N THR A 21 12.08 -8.78 -11.97
CA THR A 21 11.03 -8.18 -11.16
C THR A 21 10.00 -7.61 -12.13
N THR A 22 9.11 -8.46 -12.64
CA THR A 22 7.85 -7.99 -13.17
C THR A 22 7.10 -7.37 -11.99
N SER A 23 7.23 -6.06 -11.85
CA SER A 23 6.41 -5.27 -10.93
C SER A 23 4.98 -5.39 -11.43
N LYS A 24 4.30 -6.48 -11.06
CA LYS A 24 2.91 -6.72 -11.42
C LYS A 24 2.09 -5.63 -10.73
N THR A 25 1.66 -4.65 -11.50
CA THR A 25 0.72 -3.63 -11.06
C THR A 25 -0.56 -4.31 -10.58
N LEU A 26 -1.25 -3.75 -9.59
CA LEU A 26 -2.54 -4.32 -9.16
C LEU A 26 -3.51 -4.43 -10.35
N PRO A 27 -4.32 -5.50 -10.39
CA PRO A 27 -5.41 -5.59 -11.33
C PRO A 27 -6.36 -4.39 -11.18
N ASN A 28 -6.79 -3.81 -12.31
CA ASN A 28 -7.74 -2.70 -12.29
C ASN A 28 -9.05 -3.08 -11.58
N THR A 29 -9.49 -4.33 -11.69
CA THR A 29 -10.66 -4.85 -10.96
C THR A 29 -10.51 -4.72 -9.44
N THR A 30 -9.33 -5.02 -8.90
CA THR A 30 -9.03 -4.85 -7.47
C THR A 30 -9.07 -3.38 -7.06
N ILE A 31 -8.52 -2.49 -7.90
CA ILE A 31 -8.53 -1.04 -7.64
C ILE A 31 -9.96 -0.50 -7.66
N GLN A 32 -10.76 -0.85 -8.66
CA GLN A 32 -12.15 -0.39 -8.78
C GLN A 32 -13.03 -0.93 -7.64
N GLN A 33 -12.81 -2.17 -7.22
CA GLN A 33 -13.50 -2.73 -6.07
C GLN A 33 -13.17 -1.96 -4.78
N ALA A 34 -11.88 -1.76 -4.48
CA ALA A 34 -11.46 -0.97 -3.33
C ALA A 34 -12.01 0.46 -3.38
N LYS A 35 -11.94 1.10 -4.56
CA LYS A 35 -12.48 2.45 -4.77
C LYS A 35 -13.96 2.56 -4.43
N LYS A 36 -14.77 1.61 -4.91
CA LYS A 36 -16.20 1.58 -4.63
C LYS A 36 -16.47 1.35 -3.14
N GLU A 37 -15.90 0.31 -2.56
CA GLU A 37 -16.17 -0.07 -1.16
C GLU A 37 -15.70 1.02 -0.17
N MET A 38 -14.53 1.61 -0.40
CA MET A 38 -14.00 2.71 0.43
C MET A 38 -14.86 3.97 0.31
N LYS A 39 -15.34 4.31 -0.90
CA LYS A 39 -16.28 5.42 -1.10
C LYS A 39 -17.58 5.16 -0.35
N ASP A 40 -18.19 3.99 -0.54
CA ASP A 40 -19.47 3.65 0.09
C ASP A 40 -19.35 3.68 1.62
N ALA A 41 -18.29 3.08 2.17
CA ALA A 41 -18.03 3.08 3.61
C ALA A 41 -17.81 4.49 4.17
N PHE A 42 -17.05 5.33 3.46
CA PHE A 42 -16.81 6.71 3.88
C PHE A 42 -18.06 7.59 3.77
N CYS A 43 -18.81 7.49 2.67
CA CYS A 43 -20.07 8.23 2.50
C CYS A 43 -21.12 7.85 3.55
N GLN A 44 -21.12 6.60 4.02
CA GLN A 44 -22.09 6.12 5.01
C GLN A 44 -21.74 6.58 6.43
N ASP A 45 -20.52 6.29 6.89
CA ASP A 45 -20.12 6.43 8.31
C ASP A 45 -18.80 7.21 8.49
N GLY A 46 -18.35 7.94 7.47
CA GLY A 46 -17.13 8.73 7.49
C GLY A 46 -15.88 7.88 7.75
N ARG A 47 -14.94 8.45 8.52
CA ARG A 47 -13.70 7.77 8.95
C ARG A 47 -13.97 6.41 9.61
N GLN A 48 -15.02 6.30 10.43
CA GLN A 48 -15.33 5.07 11.16
C GLN A 48 -15.80 3.94 10.23
N GLY A 49 -16.55 4.27 9.17
CA GLY A 49 -16.93 3.31 8.13
C GLY A 49 -15.72 2.69 7.45
N VAL A 50 -14.72 3.52 7.11
CA VAL A 50 -13.48 3.06 6.47
C VAL A 50 -12.67 2.18 7.42
N ILE A 51 -12.54 2.55 8.70
CA ILE A 51 -11.85 1.73 9.70
C ILE A 51 -12.48 0.34 9.79
N LYS A 52 -13.81 0.27 9.85
CA LYS A 52 -14.55 -1.00 9.91
C LYS A 52 -14.32 -1.84 8.65
N LEU A 53 -14.40 -1.23 7.47
CA LEU A 53 -14.13 -1.91 6.19
C LEU A 53 -12.72 -2.53 6.17
N VAL A 54 -11.70 -1.74 6.48
CA VAL A 54 -10.30 -2.19 6.45
C VAL A 54 -10.02 -3.25 7.51
N SER A 55 -10.56 -3.07 8.73
CA SER A 55 -10.45 -4.05 9.80
C SER A 55 -11.03 -5.39 9.38
N ASN A 56 -12.22 -5.39 8.79
CA ASN A 56 -12.86 -6.61 8.30
C ASN A 56 -12.07 -7.23 7.13
N CYS A 57 -11.57 -6.42 6.19
CA CYS A 57 -10.75 -6.94 5.09
C CYS A 57 -9.50 -7.64 5.62
N TYR A 58 -8.81 -7.02 6.58
CA TYR A 58 -7.61 -7.59 7.22
C TYR A 58 -7.88 -8.92 7.93
N LEU A 59 -9.04 -9.07 8.58
CA LEU A 59 -9.38 -10.27 9.35
C LEU A 59 -9.94 -11.42 8.49
N GLU A 60 -10.75 -11.11 7.47
CA GLU A 60 -11.66 -12.08 6.86
C GLU A 60 -11.42 -12.32 5.36
N SER A 61 -10.66 -11.47 4.68
CA SER A 61 -10.56 -11.54 3.22
C SER A 61 -9.46 -12.47 2.69
N ASN A 62 -9.77 -13.16 1.59
CA ASN A 62 -8.78 -13.88 0.80
C ASN A 62 -8.01 -12.96 -0.19
N ASN A 63 -8.52 -11.75 -0.46
CA ASN A 63 -7.91 -10.80 -1.39
C ASN A 63 -6.94 -9.85 -0.68
N LYS A 64 -5.77 -10.39 -0.31
CA LYS A 64 -4.74 -9.64 0.42
C LYS A 64 -4.30 -8.36 -0.31
N ASP A 65 -4.28 -8.36 -1.64
CA ASP A 65 -3.86 -7.21 -2.44
C ASP A 65 -4.83 -6.03 -2.29
N LYS A 66 -6.13 -6.33 -2.25
CA LYS A 66 -7.16 -5.33 -1.98
C LYS A 66 -7.02 -4.77 -0.56
N CYS A 67 -6.91 -5.64 0.45
CA CYS A 67 -6.82 -5.19 1.84
C CYS A 67 -5.54 -4.37 2.10
N MET A 68 -4.42 -4.75 1.49
CA MET A 68 -3.18 -3.95 1.55
C MET A 68 -3.35 -2.57 0.91
N LEU A 69 -4.07 -2.48 -0.22
CA LEU A 69 -4.42 -1.20 -0.84
C LEU A 69 -5.33 -0.38 0.09
N GLU A 70 -6.41 -0.95 0.60
CA GLU A 70 -7.37 -0.26 1.47
C GLU A 70 -6.74 0.22 2.79
N ASP A 71 -5.90 -0.59 3.44
CA ASP A 71 -5.16 -0.19 4.65
C ASP A 71 -4.13 0.90 4.33
N SER A 72 -3.45 0.83 3.17
CA SER A 72 -2.56 1.90 2.73
C SER A 72 -3.30 3.22 2.52
N VAL A 73 -4.51 3.17 1.96
CA VAL A 73 -5.37 4.34 1.81
C VAL A 73 -5.78 4.89 3.17
N LEU A 74 -6.24 4.03 4.08
CA LEU A 74 -6.66 4.45 5.41
C LEU A 74 -5.52 5.10 6.20
N ILE A 75 -4.32 4.53 6.19
CA ILE A 75 -3.13 5.09 6.86
C ILE A 75 -2.81 6.49 6.31
N VAL A 76 -2.79 6.64 4.98
CA VAL A 76 -2.50 7.94 4.34
C VAL A 76 -3.61 8.96 4.63
N PHE A 77 -4.86 8.54 4.53
CA PHE A 77 -6.02 9.39 4.79
C PHE A 77 -6.07 9.87 6.24
N ASP A 78 -5.85 8.97 7.20
CA ASP A 78 -5.81 9.30 8.63
C ASP A 78 -4.70 10.29 8.95
N LYS A 79 -3.51 10.08 8.39
CA LYS A 79 -2.41 11.03 8.53
C LYS A 79 -2.74 12.41 7.95
N GLN A 80 -3.40 12.47 6.79
CA GLN A 80 -3.81 13.75 6.19
C GLN A 80 -4.83 14.48 7.04
N MET A 81 -5.76 13.77 7.68
CA MET A 81 -6.69 14.37 8.63
C MET A 81 -5.97 14.86 9.88
N ASP A 82 -5.12 14.05 10.49
CA ASP A 82 -4.34 14.44 11.68
C ASP A 82 -3.48 15.69 11.40
N ASP A 83 -2.78 15.74 10.26
CA ASP A 83 -1.99 16.89 9.86
C ASP A 83 -2.88 18.15 9.67
N MET A 84 -4.09 18.00 9.11
CA MET A 84 -5.06 19.09 8.98
C MET A 84 -5.58 19.59 10.35
N PHE A 85 -5.94 18.69 11.26
CA PHE A 85 -6.40 19.04 12.60
C PHE A 85 -5.28 19.72 13.41
N LYS A 86 -4.04 19.23 13.31
CA LYS A 86 -2.86 19.88 13.92
C LYS A 86 -2.67 21.29 13.41
N ALA A 87 -2.78 21.50 12.10
CA ALA A 87 -2.64 22.82 11.49
C ALA A 87 -3.73 23.81 11.94
N GLN A 88 -4.95 23.33 12.22
CA GLN A 88 -6.08 24.18 12.60
C GLN A 88 -6.18 24.42 14.12
N SER A 89 -5.89 23.39 14.93
CA SER A 89 -6.17 23.41 16.38
C SER A 89 -4.91 23.39 17.25
N GLY A 90 -3.73 23.15 16.67
CA GLY A 90 -2.50 22.88 17.41
C GLY A 90 -2.46 21.50 18.07
N GLN A 91 -3.52 20.69 17.93
CA GLN A 91 -3.64 19.34 18.49
C GLN A 91 -3.96 18.34 17.38
N GLY A 92 -3.40 17.13 17.51
CA GLY A 92 -3.68 16.04 16.59
C GLY A 92 -4.96 15.28 16.88
N VAL A 93 -5.33 14.43 15.94
CA VAL A 93 -6.33 13.39 16.17
C VAL A 93 -5.61 12.24 16.85
N ASN A 94 -6.08 11.85 18.04
CA ASN A 94 -5.51 10.70 18.72
C ASN A 94 -5.89 9.43 17.93
N PRO A 95 -4.92 8.67 17.39
CA PRO A 95 -5.24 7.46 16.63
C PRO A 95 -5.95 6.44 17.53
N ASP A 96 -7.14 6.02 17.11
CA ASP A 96 -7.92 4.97 17.77
C ASP A 96 -7.34 3.58 17.51
N GLY A 97 -7.75 2.57 18.29
CA GLY A 97 -7.06 1.28 18.41
C GLY A 97 -6.54 0.65 17.10
N PHE A 98 -7.35 0.64 16.03
CA PHE A 98 -6.95 0.07 14.73
C PHE A 98 -5.90 0.92 13.98
N LEU A 99 -5.82 2.22 14.26
CA LEU A 99 -4.89 3.17 13.65
C LEU A 99 -3.73 3.56 14.57
N SER A 100 -3.70 3.05 15.80
CA SER A 100 -2.53 3.18 16.66
C SER A 100 -1.24 2.69 15.96
N ASP A 101 -0.12 3.35 16.24
CA ASP A 101 1.18 2.99 15.65
C ASP A 101 1.51 1.51 15.84
N THR A 102 1.23 0.96 17.03
CA THR A 102 1.44 -0.46 17.34
C THR A 102 0.56 -1.39 16.49
N ALA A 103 -0.69 -1.02 16.23
CA ALA A 103 -1.59 -1.81 15.40
C ALA A 103 -1.15 -1.77 13.93
N VAL A 104 -0.79 -0.59 13.42
CA VAL A 104 -0.25 -0.42 12.06
C VAL A 104 1.04 -1.21 11.89
N GLU A 105 1.98 -1.13 12.85
CA GLU A 105 3.23 -1.89 12.82
C GLU A 105 2.99 -3.41 12.86
N THR A 106 2.00 -3.85 13.64
CA THR A 106 1.62 -5.27 13.70
C THR A 106 1.10 -5.76 12.36
N ARG A 107 0.16 -5.04 11.74
CA ARG A 107 -0.31 -5.39 10.39
C ARG A 107 0.84 -5.34 9.39
N ALA A 108 1.70 -4.32 9.46
CA ALA A 108 2.84 -4.19 8.58
C ALA A 108 3.76 -5.41 8.61
N ARG A 109 4.08 -5.94 9.79
CA ARG A 109 4.86 -7.18 9.92
C ARG A 109 4.17 -8.38 9.29
N ILE A 110 2.83 -8.43 9.33
CA ILE A 110 2.04 -9.57 8.84
C ILE A 110 1.93 -9.60 7.32
N TYR A 111 1.72 -8.46 6.64
CA TYR A 111 1.50 -8.47 5.19
C TYR A 111 2.20 -7.40 4.34
N PHE A 112 2.64 -6.26 4.90
CA PHE A 112 3.39 -5.28 4.11
C PHE A 112 4.87 -5.68 3.99
N ASN A 113 5.53 -6.00 5.10
CA ASN A 113 6.96 -6.29 5.12
C ASN A 113 7.34 -7.54 4.33
N PRO A 114 6.61 -8.67 4.40
CA PRO A 114 6.95 -9.85 3.61
C PRO A 114 6.87 -9.63 2.10
N ARG A 115 6.02 -8.69 1.63
CA ARG A 115 5.80 -8.42 0.20
C ARG A 115 6.62 -7.24 -0.34
N PHE A 116 6.76 -6.18 0.45
CA PHE A 116 7.33 -4.90 0.02
C PHE A 116 8.63 -4.54 0.76
N GLY A 117 9.01 -5.30 1.78
CA GLY A 117 10.17 -5.04 2.65
C GLY A 117 9.96 -3.92 3.67
N SER A 118 9.02 -3.00 3.44
CA SER A 118 8.63 -1.96 4.40
C SER A 118 7.26 -1.38 4.07
N VAL A 119 6.63 -0.75 5.06
CA VAL A 119 5.43 0.08 4.88
C VAL A 119 5.69 1.19 3.85
N LYS A 120 6.85 1.86 3.92
CA LYS A 120 7.21 2.93 2.97
C LYS A 120 7.17 2.47 1.52
N ASN A 121 7.68 1.26 1.24
CA ASN A 121 7.65 0.70 -0.10
C ASN A 121 6.23 0.31 -0.53
N ALA A 122 5.42 -0.22 0.40
CA ALA A 122 4.00 -0.48 0.14
C ALA A 122 3.27 0.83 -0.23
N MET A 123 3.42 1.89 0.57
CA MET A 123 2.82 3.20 0.29
C MET A 123 3.27 3.75 -1.06
N LYS A 124 4.56 3.61 -1.41
CA LYS A 124 5.07 4.02 -2.73
C LYS A 124 4.39 3.24 -3.86
N TYR A 125 4.28 1.92 -3.72
CA TYR A 125 3.64 1.04 -4.70
C TYR A 125 2.16 1.35 -4.89
N PHE A 126 1.42 1.61 -3.81
CA PHE A 126 -0.02 1.90 -3.85
C PHE A 126 -0.36 3.36 -4.15
N SER A 127 0.59 4.29 -4.02
CA SER A 127 0.37 5.75 -4.06
C SER A 127 -0.58 6.25 -5.16
N LYS A 128 -0.40 5.82 -6.42
CA LYS A 128 -1.26 6.25 -7.53
C LYS A 128 -2.71 5.81 -7.34
N ALA A 129 -2.93 4.54 -7.04
CA ALA A 129 -4.27 4.00 -6.81
C ALA A 129 -4.87 4.57 -5.52
N GLY A 130 -4.08 4.66 -4.46
CA GLY A 130 -4.53 5.16 -3.17
C GLY A 130 -4.97 6.61 -3.22
N ASN A 131 -4.23 7.48 -3.92
CA ASN A 131 -4.62 8.89 -4.09
C ASN A 131 -5.93 9.04 -4.87
N ASP A 132 -6.17 8.20 -5.90
CA ASP A 132 -7.43 8.19 -6.64
C ASP A 132 -8.61 7.80 -5.72
N ILE A 133 -8.42 6.79 -4.87
CA ILE A 133 -9.43 6.37 -3.89
C ILE A 133 -9.71 7.49 -2.88
N ILE A 134 -8.69 8.13 -2.30
CA ILE A 134 -8.86 9.25 -1.35
C ILE A 134 -9.64 10.39 -1.99
N ASN A 135 -9.30 10.77 -3.24
CA ASN A 135 -10.01 11.83 -3.95
C ASN A 135 -11.49 11.49 -4.16
N THR A 136 -11.80 10.23 -4.44
CA THR A 136 -13.18 9.78 -4.60
C THR A 136 -13.93 9.68 -3.27
N MET A 137 -13.27 9.31 -2.16
CA MET A 137 -13.88 9.40 -0.82
C MET A 137 -14.29 10.85 -0.50
N ARG A 138 -13.45 11.84 -0.84
CA ARG A 138 -13.74 13.27 -0.62
C ARG A 138 -14.92 13.81 -1.43
N GLU A 139 -15.39 13.10 -2.46
CA GLU A 139 -16.63 13.48 -3.15
C GLU A 139 -17.85 13.40 -2.22
N CYS A 140 -17.79 12.59 -1.17
CA CYS A 140 -18.84 12.48 -0.15
C CYS A 140 -18.98 13.76 0.70
N GLU A 141 -17.91 14.56 0.84
CA GLU A 141 -17.90 15.79 1.66
C GLU A 141 -18.49 17.01 0.93
N LYS A 142 -18.82 16.87 -0.36
CA LYS A 142 -19.30 17.96 -1.22
C LYS A 142 -20.82 17.99 -1.41
N ASN A 143 -21.55 17.05 -0.79
CA ASN A 143 -23.01 16.96 -0.81
C ASN A 143 -23.56 17.21 0.59
#